data_AF-A0AAJ2JXX9-F1
#
_entry.id   AF-A0AAJ2JXX9-F1
#
_cell.length_a   1.000
_cell.length_b   1.000
_cell.length_c   1.000
_cell.angle_alpha   90.00
_cell.angle_beta   90.00
_cell.angle_gamma   90.00
#
_symmetry.space_group_name_H-M   'P 1'
#
loop_
_entity.id
_entity.type
_entity.pdbx_description
1 polymer ?
#
loop_
_entity_poly.entity_id
_entity_poly.type
_entity_poly.pdbx_seq_one_letter_code
_entity_poly.pdbx_strand_id
1 'polypeptide(L)'
;MLKELSVSILAATTLFSASSGAVLAEPLQASAVEAKAVSQAAERVLAKIVWNDVPGAAWYEISIRNLDTDRQYFNRENNDNKHLTYVDSGHKYRFWVGAFDKNGKLIKQDSTTKRINDDSWISLEL
;
A
#
# COMPACT_ATOMS: atom_id res chain seq x y z
N MET A 1 -11.01 -20.09 -24.16
CA MET A 1 -9.95 -19.14 -24.52
C MET A 1 -9.22 -18.73 -23.25
N LEU A 2 -8.05 -19.31 -22.98
CA LEU A 2 -7.12 -18.84 -21.95
C LEU A 2 -5.82 -18.49 -22.69
N LYS A 3 -5.34 -17.25 -22.52
CA LYS A 3 -4.08 -16.79 -23.12
C LYS A 3 -2.95 -16.98 -22.10
N GLU A 4 -2.00 -17.79 -22.52
CA GLU A 4 -0.67 -18.05 -21.97
C GLU A 4 0.12 -16.75 -21.72
N LEU A 5 0.90 -16.72 -20.64
CA LEU A 5 2.11 -15.89 -20.53
C LEU A 5 3.22 -16.77 -19.97
N SER A 6 3.96 -17.39 -20.89
CA SER A 6 5.19 -18.13 -20.61
C SER A 6 6.32 -17.14 -20.32
N VAL A 7 7.14 -17.41 -19.29
CA VAL A 7 8.52 -16.90 -19.22
C VAL A 7 9.44 -18.06 -18.88
N SER A 8 10.24 -18.45 -19.87
CA SER A 8 11.28 -19.48 -19.77
C SER A 8 12.56 -18.88 -19.19
N ILE A 9 13.22 -19.59 -18.28
CA ILE A 9 14.64 -19.34 -17.99
C ILE A 9 15.43 -20.56 -18.47
N LEU A 10 16.19 -20.33 -19.52
CA LEU A 10 17.12 -21.23 -20.16
C LEU A 10 18.35 -21.42 -19.27
N ALA A 11 18.62 -22.62 -18.78
CA ALA A 11 19.89 -22.94 -18.10
C ALA A 11 20.57 -24.09 -18.84
N ALA A 12 21.49 -23.74 -19.74
CA ALA A 12 22.41 -24.67 -20.35
C ALA A 12 23.70 -24.73 -19.52
N THR A 13 24.03 -25.88 -18.94
CA THR A 13 25.43 -26.20 -18.63
C THR A 13 25.60 -27.71 -18.67
N THR A 14 26.23 -28.19 -19.74
CA THR A 14 26.74 -29.57 -19.83
C THR A 14 28.03 -29.67 -19.01
N LEU A 15 28.07 -30.58 -18.04
CA LEU A 15 29.31 -30.99 -17.41
C LEU A 15 29.56 -32.47 -17.78
N PHE A 16 30.59 -32.69 -18.59
CA PHE A 16 31.12 -34.01 -18.94
C PHE A 16 32.48 -34.17 -18.26
N SER A 17 32.60 -35.11 -17.31
CA SER A 17 33.80 -35.91 -16.98
C SER A 17 33.48 -36.73 -15.72
N ALA A 18 33.28 -38.05 -15.77
CA ALA A 18 34.24 -39.15 -16.00
C ALA A 18 35.20 -39.40 -14.82
N SER A 19 34.86 -40.35 -13.95
CA SER A 19 35.60 -41.60 -13.69
C SER A 19 35.23 -42.20 -12.32
N SER A 20 35.16 -43.52 -12.29
CA SER A 20 34.68 -44.37 -11.20
C SER A 20 35.44 -44.22 -9.89
N GLY A 21 34.71 -44.26 -8.77
CA GLY A 21 35.26 -44.48 -7.43
C GLY A 21 34.14 -44.56 -6.41
N ALA A 22 33.82 -45.77 -5.95
CA ALA A 22 32.86 -46.01 -4.88
C ALA A 22 33.38 -45.46 -3.55
N VAL A 23 32.60 -44.62 -2.86
CA VAL A 23 32.58 -44.57 -1.39
C VAL A 23 31.20 -44.07 -0.94
N LEU A 24 30.47 -44.91 -0.20
CA LEU A 24 29.30 -44.51 0.56
C LEU A 24 29.76 -43.67 1.75
N ALA A 25 29.37 -42.40 1.79
CA ALA A 25 29.39 -41.59 2.99
C ALA A 25 28.14 -40.70 2.98
N GLU A 26 27.11 -41.12 3.70
CA GLU A 26 26.09 -40.18 4.17
C GLU A 26 26.77 -39.21 5.16
N PRO A 27 26.47 -37.92 5.05
CA PRO A 27 25.99 -37.31 6.28
C PRO A 27 24.83 -36.34 6.05
N LEU A 28 23.84 -36.54 6.94
CA LEU A 28 22.91 -35.55 7.48
C LEU A 28 21.96 -34.91 6.47
N GLN A 29 20.72 -35.42 6.48
CA GLN A 29 19.54 -34.61 6.23
C GLN A 29 19.57 -33.40 7.18
N ALA A 30 20.22 -32.32 6.76
CA ALA A 30 19.98 -31.01 7.33
C ALA A 30 18.58 -30.61 6.87
N SER A 31 17.64 -30.81 7.80
CA SER A 31 16.27 -30.34 7.78
C SER A 31 16.19 -29.04 6.99
N ALA A 32 15.51 -29.09 5.84
CA ALA A 32 14.99 -27.90 5.21
C ALA A 32 14.10 -27.25 6.26
N VAL A 33 14.67 -26.30 7.00
CA VAL A 33 13.89 -25.33 7.75
C VAL A 33 13.09 -24.64 6.67
N GLU A 34 11.87 -25.13 6.47
CA GLU A 34 10.79 -24.38 5.86
C GLU A 34 10.83 -23.03 6.56
N ALA A 35 11.44 -22.05 5.91
CA ALA A 35 11.27 -20.66 6.26
C ALA A 35 9.80 -20.40 5.99
N LYS A 36 8.99 -20.71 7.00
CA LYS A 36 7.58 -20.37 7.11
C LYS A 36 7.53 -18.89 6.83
N ALA A 37 7.17 -18.53 5.61
CA ALA A 37 6.83 -17.17 5.25
C ALA A 37 5.60 -16.82 6.10
N VAL A 38 5.85 -16.31 7.30
CA VAL A 38 4.82 -15.67 8.10
C VAL A 38 4.52 -14.41 7.31
N SER A 39 3.45 -14.45 6.52
CA SER A 39 2.86 -13.26 5.94
C SER A 39 2.45 -12.37 7.12
N GLN A 40 3.30 -11.41 7.46
CA GLN A 40 3.00 -10.45 8.50
C GLN A 40 1.86 -9.59 7.96
N ALA A 41 0.66 -9.74 8.53
CA ALA A 41 -0.46 -8.88 8.19
C ALA A 41 -0.04 -7.44 8.48
N ALA A 42 -0.26 -6.54 7.53
CA ALA A 42 0.06 -5.13 7.72
C ALA A 42 -0.72 -4.60 8.93
N GLU A 43 -0.01 -4.03 9.90
CA GLU A 43 -0.64 -3.37 11.04
C GLU A 43 -1.38 -2.14 10.55
N ARG A 44 -2.63 -1.97 10.97
CA ARG A 44 -3.49 -0.84 10.58
C ARG A 44 -3.56 0.18 11.72
N VAL A 45 -3.33 1.44 11.40
CA VAL A 45 -3.31 2.56 12.35
C VAL A 45 -4.31 3.64 11.95
N LEU A 46 -4.78 4.41 12.92
CA LEU A 46 -5.81 5.43 12.72
C LEU A 46 -5.22 6.69 12.07
N ALA A 47 -5.82 7.13 10.96
CA ALA A 47 -5.57 8.42 10.35
C ALA A 47 -6.78 9.33 10.58
N LYS A 48 -6.56 10.44 11.29
CA LYS A 48 -7.55 11.50 11.49
C LYS A 48 -7.20 12.70 10.63
N ILE A 49 -7.99 12.92 9.60
CA ILE A 49 -7.85 14.03 8.66
C ILE A 49 -8.79 15.14 9.09
N VAL A 50 -8.31 16.37 9.20
CA VAL A 50 -9.10 17.54 9.57
C VAL A 50 -8.79 18.73 8.68
N TRP A 51 -9.77 19.60 8.49
CA TRP A 51 -9.63 20.82 7.70
C TRP A 51 -10.48 21.96 8.28
N ASN A 52 -10.23 23.18 7.79
CA ASN A 52 -11.05 24.35 8.11
C ASN A 52 -12.35 24.34 7.28
N ASP A 53 -13.43 24.87 7.85
CA ASP A 53 -14.68 25.06 7.10
C ASP A 53 -14.50 26.07 5.96
N VAL A 54 -15.03 25.71 4.79
CA VAL A 54 -14.98 26.55 3.58
C VAL A 54 -16.34 27.19 3.34
N PRO A 55 -16.45 28.53 3.41
CA PRO A 55 -17.70 29.22 3.09
C PRO A 55 -18.22 28.88 1.69
N GLY A 56 -19.49 28.50 1.61
CA GLY A 56 -20.15 28.11 0.36
C GLY A 56 -19.94 26.64 -0.05
N ALA A 57 -19.16 25.86 0.70
CA ALA A 57 -19.08 24.42 0.50
C ALA A 57 -20.40 23.74 0.90
N ALA A 58 -20.85 22.82 0.06
CA ALA A 58 -21.99 21.94 0.29
C ALA A 58 -21.55 20.52 0.68
N TRP A 59 -20.32 20.11 0.31
CA TRP A 59 -19.67 18.90 0.79
C TRP A 59 -18.15 18.98 0.57
N TYR A 60 -17.44 18.02 1.15
CA TYR A 60 -16.03 17.76 0.93
C TYR A 60 -15.82 16.37 0.34
N GLU A 61 -14.88 16.24 -0.58
CA GLU A 61 -14.38 14.94 -1.04
C GLU A 61 -12.98 14.72 -0.51
N ILE A 62 -12.70 13.50 -0.09
CA ILE A 62 -11.42 13.09 0.49
C ILE A 62 -10.83 12.01 -0.39
N SER A 63 -9.55 12.15 -0.73
CA SER A 63 -8.78 11.13 -1.42
C SER A 63 -7.55 10.75 -0.63
N ILE A 64 -7.36 9.45 -0.44
CA ILE A 64 -6.24 8.88 0.30
C ILE A 64 -5.55 7.89 -0.62
N ARG A 65 -4.31 8.20 -1.04
CA ARG A 65 -3.53 7.35 -1.93
C ARG A 65 -2.29 6.84 -1.21
N ASN A 66 -2.20 5.52 -1.06
CA ASN A 66 -0.96 4.86 -0.67
C ASN A 66 0.02 4.97 -1.85
N LEU A 67 1.13 5.67 -1.67
CA LEU A 67 2.10 5.94 -2.73
C LEU A 67 3.09 4.79 -2.95
N ASP A 68 3.12 3.80 -2.07
CA ASP A 68 3.99 2.63 -2.20
C ASP A 68 3.29 1.48 -2.95
N THR A 69 1.97 1.35 -2.78
CA THR A 69 1.13 0.31 -3.43
C THR A 69 0.21 0.84 -4.52
N ASP A 70 0.20 2.16 -4.70
CA ASP A 70 -0.70 2.91 -5.59
C ASP A 70 -2.21 2.74 -5.35
N ARG A 71 -2.59 2.15 -4.22
CA ARG A 71 -4.00 1.98 -3.84
C ARG A 71 -4.61 3.31 -3.42
N GLN A 72 -5.80 3.61 -3.93
CA GLN A 72 -6.52 4.86 -3.66
C GLN A 72 -7.91 4.59 -3.08
N TYR A 73 -8.30 5.41 -2.12
CA TYR A 73 -9.61 5.42 -1.49
C TYR A 73 -10.24 6.82 -1.62
N PHE A 74 -11.57 6.84 -1.74
CA PHE A 74 -12.36 8.07 -1.82
C PHE A 74 -13.49 8.05 -0.81
N ASN A 75 -13.77 9.20 -0.21
CA ASN A 75 -14.94 9.43 0.62
C ASN A 75 -15.56 10.80 0.36
N ARG A 76 -16.80 10.99 0.83
CA ARG A 76 -17.48 12.28 0.85
C ARG A 76 -18.02 12.57 2.26
N GLU A 77 -17.81 13.80 2.73
CA GLU A 77 -18.37 14.32 3.98
C GLU A 77 -19.25 15.53 3.66
N ASN A 78 -20.52 15.53 4.09
CA ASN A 78 -21.46 16.60 3.68
C ASN A 78 -21.42 17.83 4.58
N ASN A 79 -21.18 17.67 5.89
CA ASN A 79 -21.20 18.78 6.87
C ASN A 79 -20.20 18.56 8.02
N ASP A 80 -19.18 17.73 7.80
CA ASP A 80 -18.13 17.50 8.79
C ASP A 80 -16.79 17.97 8.21
N ASN A 81 -15.96 18.53 9.08
CA ASN A 81 -14.64 19.04 8.73
C ASN A 81 -13.52 18.09 9.16
N LYS A 82 -13.88 16.82 9.35
CA LYS A 82 -12.97 15.73 9.68
C LYS A 82 -13.39 14.43 9.00
N HIS A 83 -12.41 13.56 8.81
CA HIS A 83 -12.60 12.18 8.38
C HIS A 83 -11.67 11.25 9.18
N LEU A 84 -12.20 10.11 9.62
CA LEU A 84 -11.50 9.08 10.37
C LEU A 84 -11.41 7.81 9.54
N THR A 85 -10.22 7.24 9.38
CA THR A 85 -10.02 5.98 8.67
C THR A 85 -8.82 5.21 9.19
N TYR A 86 -8.69 3.94 8.82
CA TYR A 86 -7.52 3.12 9.12
C TYR A 86 -6.68 2.90 7.88
N VAL A 87 -5.37 3.15 7.98
CA VAL A 87 -4.40 2.94 6.90
C VAL A 87 -3.33 1.94 7.34
N ASP A 88 -2.67 1.31 6.37
CA ASP A 88 -1.57 0.38 6.64
C ASP A 88 -0.34 1.19 7.12
N SER A 89 0.22 0.82 8.27
CA SER A 89 1.43 1.43 8.82
C SER A 89 2.66 1.16 7.94
N GLY A 90 3.69 1.97 8.11
CA GLY A 90 4.96 1.90 7.37
C GLY A 90 4.90 2.53 5.97
N HIS A 91 3.72 2.92 5.50
CA HIS A 91 3.53 3.39 4.13
C HIS A 91 3.51 4.92 4.01
N LYS A 92 3.91 5.40 2.83
CA LYS A 92 3.76 6.81 2.44
C LYS A 92 2.40 7.06 1.81
N TYR A 93 1.68 8.08 2.28
CA TYR A 93 0.36 8.43 1.79
C TYR A 93 0.31 9.87 1.28
N ARG A 94 -0.51 10.11 0.25
CA ARG A 94 -1.03 11.43 -0.09
C ARG A 94 -2.47 11.54 0.40
N PHE A 95 -2.74 12.57 1.18
CA PHE A 95 -4.07 12.96 1.62
C PHE A 95 -4.46 14.22 0.86
N TRP A 96 -5.63 14.21 0.25
CA TRP A 96 -6.20 15.36 -0.46
C TRP A 96 -7.63 15.56 0.02
N VAL A 97 -8.02 16.81 0.21
CA VAL A 97 -9.41 17.19 0.47
C VAL A 97 -9.79 18.31 -0.48
N GLY A 98 -10.97 18.23 -1.06
CA GLY A 98 -11.57 19.28 -1.89
C GLY A 98 -12.94 19.67 -1.36
N ALA A 99 -13.20 20.97 -1.27
CA ALA A 99 -14.48 21.56 -0.92
C ALA A 99 -15.27 21.89 -2.19
N PHE A 100 -16.54 21.48 -2.26
CA PHE A 100 -17.38 21.62 -3.45
C PHE A 100 -18.64 22.41 -3.14
N ASP A 101 -19.08 23.26 -4.06
CA ASP A 101 -20.37 23.95 -3.95
C ASP A 101 -21.54 23.03 -4.28
N LYS A 102 -22.77 23.50 -4.06
CA LYS A 102 -24.00 22.74 -4.36
C LYS A 102 -24.17 22.31 -5.83
N ASN A 103 -23.43 22.92 -6.74
CA ASN A 103 -23.46 22.60 -8.17
C ASN A 103 -22.34 21.61 -8.56
N GLY A 104 -21.52 21.17 -7.61
CA GLY A 104 -20.38 20.28 -7.86
C GLY A 104 -19.13 21.00 -8.35
N LYS A 105 -19.04 22.32 -8.22
CA LYS A 105 -17.82 23.06 -8.55
C LYS A 105 -16.86 23.00 -7.37
N LEU A 106 -15.61 22.63 -7.64
CA LEU A 106 -14.52 22.72 -6.67
C LEU A 106 -14.26 24.20 -6.32
N ILE A 107 -14.34 24.53 -5.03
CA ILE A 107 -14.14 25.88 -4.49
C ILE A 107 -12.71 26.04 -4.00
N LYS A 108 -12.23 25.07 -3.21
CA LYS A 108 -10.88 25.06 -2.62
C LYS A 108 -10.43 23.63 -2.38
N GLN A 109 -9.13 23.42 -2.36
CA GLN A 109 -8.53 22.11 -2.10
C GLN A 109 -7.17 22.29 -1.43
N ASP A 110 -6.73 21.25 -0.73
CA ASP A 110 -5.37 21.14 -0.21
C ASP A 110 -4.93 19.67 -0.21
N SER A 111 -3.62 19.45 -0.18
CA SER A 111 -3.06 18.11 -0.04
C SER A 111 -1.74 18.10 0.70
N THR A 112 -1.51 17.01 1.43
CA THR A 112 -0.25 16.75 2.10
C THR A 112 0.19 15.31 1.86
N THR A 113 1.50 15.08 2.01
CA THR A 113 2.09 13.75 1.89
C THR A 113 2.82 13.41 3.17
N LYS A 114 2.49 12.27 3.78
CA LYS A 114 3.05 11.86 5.07
C LYS A 114 3.31 10.35 5.08
N ARG A 115 4.44 9.92 5.65
CA ARG A 115 4.65 8.51 6.03
C ARG A 115 3.94 8.26 7.36
N ILE A 116 3.11 7.22 7.39
CA ILE A 116 2.28 6.88 8.54
C ILE A 116 2.87 5.61 9.17
N ASN A 117 3.35 5.72 10.40
CA ASN A 117 3.87 4.58 11.16
C ASN A 117 3.00 4.24 12.37
N ASP A 118 2.22 5.21 12.84
CA ASP A 118 1.39 5.18 14.04
C ASP A 118 0.12 6.02 13.81
N ASP A 119 -0.77 6.03 14.81
CA ASP A 119 -1.95 6.88 14.84
C ASP A 119 -1.57 8.34 14.57
N SER A 120 -2.19 8.93 13.56
CA SER A 120 -1.71 10.16 12.96
C SER A 120 -2.83 11.18 12.77
N TRP A 121 -2.54 12.40 13.22
CA TRP A 121 -3.30 13.59 12.88
C TRP A 121 -2.77 14.20 11.58
N ILE A 122 -3.67 14.52 10.65
CA ILE A 122 -3.40 15.15 9.36
C ILE A 122 -4.25 16.40 9.26
N SER A 123 -3.61 17.56 9.19
CA SER A 123 -4.29 18.85 9.00
C SER A 123 -4.06 19.38 7.59
N LEU A 124 -5.13 19.87 6.98
CA LEU A 124 -5.15 20.48 5.65
C LEU A 124 -5.76 21.87 5.74
N GLU A 125 -5.18 22.83 5.02
CA GLU A 125 -5.57 24.24 5.05
C GLU A 125 -6.46 24.56 3.85
N LEU A 126 -7.72 24.15 3.96
CA LEU A 126 -8.80 24.60 3.07
C LEU A 126 -9.25 26.02 3.32
#